data_AF-A0A973DBH9-F1
#
_entry.id   AF-A0A973DBH9-F1
#
_cell.length_a   1.000
_cell.length_b   1.000
_cell.length_c   1.000
_cell.angle_alpha   90.00
_cell.angle_beta   90.00
_cell.angle_gamma   90.00
#
_symmetry.space_group_name_H-M   'P 1'
#
loop_
_entity.id
_entity.type
_entity.pdbx_description
1 polymer ?
#
loop_
_entity_poly.entity_id
_entity_poly.type
_entity_poly.pdbx_seq_one_letter_code
_entity_poly.pdbx_strand_id
1 'polypeptide(L)'
;MFGALIAVILPDVITEQVQPFVQMLLKWTGSSFFLLVNFLLFAIIILAISPLGSRKVGGEQAVVEYSNFGWFAMLFAAGMGSGLVFWGVAEPALHSLDPPLKQSLYPDRLASSLALTLVNWGAHAWALYAVFALVLGGLTQYSGKSGDICAPVLTALGNRIDKSAKFTVSFIVKLIAVIAIFFGVVGTIANSTLLISKGVEIELGVTSTLLVGSLIVCLLAVIYSLSVKFGLRRGVQSLSIFNVLLAFSLLFWLLLVVPIEPIIKIALDGTGYYLQLLATGTWQFDSQLKAPDWAAHWTYNYYFWWLAWGPFVGVFLAKISQGRKVWQFILAVVCIPTLVTIIWFATFSGAAIEWDRLNQAGILVAIKQDYSQGLFVFFNQLDWQGTVFIWLSLLLLLIFVATSADSAILVIRELVDSEQSNRVTLYAWCLALFICSFALLLLQDEPLNRSVAILGALPFLLIFLLQLVGFLKEFIRDICD
;
A
#
# COMPACT_ATOMS: atom_id res chain seq x y z
N MET A 1 -1.74 0.51 -22.38
CA MET A 1 -0.78 0.07 -23.43
C MET A 1 0.16 1.19 -23.88
N PHE A 2 -0.32 2.39 -24.26
CA PHE A 2 0.58 3.47 -24.71
C PHE A 2 1.58 3.96 -23.66
N GLY A 3 1.17 4.22 -22.40
CA GLY A 3 2.11 4.61 -21.34
C GLY A 3 3.12 3.51 -20.97
N ALA A 4 2.73 2.25 -21.13
CA ALA A 4 3.59 1.09 -20.95
C ALA A 4 4.67 0.99 -22.04
N LEU A 5 4.29 1.23 -23.29
CA LEU A 5 5.21 1.30 -24.43
C LEU A 5 6.19 2.47 -24.28
N ILE A 6 5.73 3.64 -23.81
CA ILE A 6 6.60 4.81 -23.62
C ILE A 6 7.71 4.51 -22.60
N ALA A 7 7.40 3.81 -21.51
CA ALA A 7 8.41 3.45 -20.51
C ALA A 7 9.48 2.46 -21.00
N VAL A 8 9.15 1.65 -22.00
CA VAL A 8 10.09 0.68 -22.59
C VAL A 8 10.87 1.28 -23.76
N ILE A 9 10.22 2.16 -24.54
CA ILE A 9 10.78 2.71 -25.79
C ILE A 9 11.58 3.98 -25.53
N LEU A 10 11.25 4.74 -24.48
CA LEU A 10 11.86 6.02 -24.15
C LEU A 10 12.18 6.10 -22.64
N PRO A 11 13.11 5.27 -22.14
CA PRO A 11 13.51 5.30 -20.73
C PRO A 11 14.00 6.69 -20.31
N ASP A 12 14.72 7.39 -21.18
CA ASP A 12 15.20 8.76 -20.94
C ASP A 12 14.05 9.74 -20.72
N VAL A 13 12.92 9.58 -21.42
CA VAL A 13 11.74 10.44 -21.21
C VAL A 13 11.10 10.18 -19.84
N ILE A 14 11.06 8.93 -19.39
CA ILE A 14 10.52 8.60 -18.05
C ILE A 14 11.42 9.19 -16.95
N THR A 15 12.74 9.03 -17.07
CA THR A 15 13.68 9.50 -16.06
C THR A 15 13.86 11.03 -16.09
N GLU A 16 14.04 11.63 -17.26
CA GLU A 16 14.38 13.07 -17.37
C GLU A 16 13.15 13.99 -17.37
N GLN A 17 11.97 13.49 -17.72
CA GLN A 17 10.77 14.32 -17.82
C GLN A 17 9.68 13.88 -16.84
N VAL A 18 9.31 12.59 -16.84
CA VAL A 18 8.16 12.12 -16.07
C VAL A 18 8.44 12.14 -14.57
N GLN A 19 9.59 11.65 -14.12
CA GLN A 19 9.94 11.66 -12.69
C GLN A 19 10.03 13.09 -12.13
N PRO A 20 10.77 14.05 -12.72
CA PRO A 20 10.76 15.44 -12.25
C PRO A 20 9.38 16.09 -12.28
N PHE A 21 8.56 15.80 -13.29
CA PHE A 21 7.18 16.31 -13.36
C PHE A 21 6.32 15.77 -12.21
N VAL A 22 6.42 14.47 -11.92
CA VAL A 22 5.72 13.86 -10.77
C VAL A 22 6.18 14.48 -9.46
N GLN A 23 7.49 14.65 -9.26
CA GLN A 23 8.04 15.27 -8.05
C GLN A 23 7.58 16.72 -7.90
N MET A 24 7.55 17.48 -8.99
CA MET A 24 6.96 18.82 -9.01
C MET A 24 5.50 18.76 -8.54
N LEU A 25 4.66 17.91 -9.13
CA LEU A 25 3.25 17.79 -8.72
C LEU A 25 3.09 17.41 -7.25
N LEU A 26 3.94 16.53 -6.71
CA LEU A 26 3.93 16.19 -5.29
C LEU A 26 4.30 17.38 -4.40
N LYS A 27 5.26 18.23 -4.81
CA LYS A 27 5.58 19.46 -4.08
C LYS A 27 4.38 20.42 -4.02
N TRP A 28 3.58 20.50 -5.07
CA TRP A 28 2.40 21.38 -5.14
C TRP A 28 1.17 20.81 -4.42
N THR A 29 0.93 19.50 -4.53
CA THR A 29 -0.33 18.88 -4.10
C THR A 29 -0.19 18.00 -2.85
N GLY A 30 1.03 17.59 -2.52
CA GLY A 30 1.33 16.61 -1.47
C GLY A 30 0.90 17.05 -0.07
N SER A 31 1.26 18.27 0.33
CA SER A 31 0.88 18.79 1.66
C SER A 31 -0.65 18.90 1.80
N SER A 32 -1.33 19.43 0.78
CA SER A 32 -2.78 19.56 0.76
C SER A 32 -3.48 18.19 0.82
N PHE A 33 -2.99 17.21 0.06
CA PHE A 33 -3.54 15.86 0.11
C PHE A 33 -3.26 15.17 1.44
N PHE A 34 -2.06 15.34 2.00
CA PHE A 34 -1.74 14.79 3.31
C PHE A 34 -2.62 15.39 4.43
N LEU A 35 -2.89 16.69 4.40
CA LEU A 35 -3.83 17.33 5.31
C LEU A 35 -5.26 16.78 5.17
N LEU A 36 -5.70 16.49 3.95
CA LEU A 36 -6.97 15.80 3.72
C LEU A 36 -6.96 14.40 4.35
N VAL A 37 -5.90 13.62 4.16
CA VAL A 37 -5.80 12.28 4.77
C VAL A 37 -5.81 12.36 6.30
N ASN A 38 -5.14 13.35 6.89
CA ASN A 38 -5.18 13.62 8.32
C ASN A 38 -6.62 13.92 8.78
N PHE A 39 -7.32 14.82 8.08
CA PHE A 39 -8.74 15.09 8.34
C PHE A 39 -9.61 13.83 8.24
N LEU A 40 -9.40 13.00 7.22
CA LEU A 40 -10.14 11.76 7.00
C LEU A 40 -9.92 10.75 8.13
N LEU A 41 -8.70 10.62 8.66
CA LEU A 41 -8.41 9.79 9.83
C LEU A 41 -9.25 10.22 11.05
N PHE A 42 -9.27 11.52 11.37
CA PHE A 42 -10.09 12.01 12.48
C PHE A 42 -11.59 11.88 12.20
N ALA A 43 -12.02 12.11 10.96
CA ALA A 43 -13.42 11.97 10.55
C ALA A 43 -13.94 10.53 10.77
N ILE A 44 -13.16 9.50 10.42
CA ILE A 44 -13.58 8.12 10.67
C ILE A 44 -13.50 7.74 12.15
N ILE A 45 -12.57 8.30 12.93
CA ILE A 45 -12.54 8.10 14.39
C ILE A 45 -13.84 8.65 15.01
N ILE A 46 -14.21 9.87 14.63
CA ILE A 46 -15.47 10.50 15.06
C ILE A 46 -16.67 9.66 14.62
N LEU A 47 -16.69 9.20 13.36
CA LEU A 47 -17.75 8.33 12.85
C LEU A 47 -17.90 7.05 13.67
N ALA A 48 -16.79 6.39 14.04
CA ALA A 48 -16.80 5.15 14.81
C ALA A 48 -17.39 5.31 16.21
N ILE A 49 -17.14 6.44 16.88
CA ILE A 49 -17.67 6.72 18.23
C ILE A 49 -19.07 7.36 18.23
N SER A 50 -19.49 7.92 17.09
CA SER A 50 -20.81 8.53 16.95
C SER A 50 -21.94 7.49 16.88
N PRO A 51 -23.22 7.90 17.03
CA PRO A 51 -24.37 7.03 16.79
C PRO A 51 -24.39 6.42 15.38
N LEU A 52 -23.78 7.09 14.40
CA LEU A 52 -23.68 6.59 13.02
C LEU A 52 -22.76 5.37 12.93
N GLY A 53 -21.85 5.17 13.89
CA GLY A 53 -21.00 3.99 14.00
C GLY A 53 -21.80 2.69 14.13
N SER A 54 -23.05 2.73 14.64
CA SER A 54 -23.90 1.55 14.76
C SER A 54 -24.59 1.13 13.47
N ARG A 55 -24.56 1.97 12.43
CA ARG A 55 -25.07 1.61 11.10
C ARG A 55 -24.27 0.44 10.51
N LYS A 56 -24.87 -0.29 9.58
CA LYS A 56 -24.22 -1.42 8.90
C LYS A 56 -23.63 -0.96 7.56
N VAL A 57 -22.43 -1.44 7.25
CA VAL A 57 -21.89 -1.42 5.89
C VAL A 57 -22.82 -2.23 5.00
N GLY A 58 -23.28 -1.65 3.88
CA GLY A 58 -24.27 -2.27 2.99
C GLY A 58 -25.73 -1.93 3.29
N GLY A 59 -26.00 -1.12 4.33
CA GLY A 59 -27.35 -0.75 4.74
C GLY A 59 -27.97 -1.74 5.73
N GLU A 60 -29.16 -1.42 6.23
CA GLU A 60 -29.76 -2.14 7.37
C GLU A 60 -30.04 -3.63 7.10
N GLN A 61 -30.35 -3.96 5.85
CA GLN A 61 -30.68 -5.31 5.38
C GLN A 61 -29.43 -6.14 5.02
N ALA A 62 -28.24 -5.55 5.04
CA ALA A 62 -27.02 -6.29 4.75
C ALA A 62 -26.74 -7.33 5.84
N VAL A 63 -26.29 -8.50 5.40
CA VAL A 63 -25.93 -9.65 6.25
C VAL A 63 -24.44 -9.91 6.20
N VAL A 64 -23.90 -10.43 7.30
CA VAL A 64 -22.47 -10.76 7.40
C VAL A 64 -22.18 -12.02 6.58
N GLU A 65 -21.38 -11.88 5.53
CA GLU A 65 -21.03 -13.00 4.63
C GLU A 65 -19.88 -13.87 5.15
N TYR A 66 -18.96 -13.27 5.93
CA TYR A 66 -17.73 -13.93 6.40
C TYR A 66 -17.65 -13.93 7.91
N SER A 67 -17.15 -15.03 8.49
CA SER A 67 -16.86 -15.10 9.94
C SER A 67 -15.85 -14.02 10.35
N ASN A 68 -15.81 -13.65 11.64
CA ASN A 68 -14.86 -12.64 12.13
C ASN A 68 -13.41 -13.02 11.81
N PHE A 69 -13.04 -14.28 12.03
CA PHE A 69 -11.70 -14.78 11.72
C PHE A 69 -11.40 -14.69 10.21
N GLY A 70 -12.31 -15.16 9.36
CA GLY A 70 -12.13 -15.10 7.91
C GLY A 70 -12.03 -13.67 7.40
N TRP A 71 -12.82 -12.75 7.95
CA TRP A 71 -12.77 -11.33 7.63
C TRP A 71 -11.44 -10.70 8.06
N PHE A 72 -10.96 -10.93 9.29
CA PHE A 72 -9.65 -10.41 9.73
C PHE A 72 -8.49 -10.94 8.89
N ALA A 73 -8.51 -12.22 8.54
CA ALA A 73 -7.49 -12.81 7.67
C ALA A 73 -7.48 -12.17 6.27
N MET A 74 -8.65 -11.91 5.69
CA MET A 74 -8.77 -11.25 4.40
C MET A 74 -8.39 -9.76 4.44
N LEU A 75 -8.79 -9.03 5.49
CA LEU A 75 -8.40 -7.64 5.72
C LEU A 75 -6.88 -7.49 5.68
N PHE A 76 -6.23 -8.36 6.44
CA PHE A 76 -4.78 -8.37 6.54
C PHE A 76 -4.13 -8.74 5.21
N ALA A 77 -4.60 -9.80 4.57
CA ALA A 77 -4.07 -10.24 3.27
C ALA A 77 -4.20 -9.20 2.15
N ALA A 78 -5.23 -8.34 2.21
CA ALA A 78 -5.49 -7.35 1.18
C ALA A 78 -4.74 -6.03 1.37
N GLY A 79 -4.48 -5.62 2.61
CA GLY A 79 -3.81 -4.36 2.90
C GLY A 79 -2.31 -4.50 3.22
N MET A 80 -1.85 -5.68 3.66
CA MET A 80 -0.43 -5.93 3.91
C MET A 80 0.21 -6.58 2.68
N GLY A 81 1.19 -5.88 2.11
CA GLY A 81 1.89 -6.31 0.91
C GLY A 81 3.39 -6.48 1.10
N SER A 82 4.09 -6.77 -0.01
CA SER A 82 5.55 -6.88 -0.07
C SER A 82 6.28 -5.63 0.44
N GLY A 83 5.61 -4.48 0.41
CA GLY A 83 6.12 -3.22 0.95
C GLY A 83 6.53 -3.28 2.43
N LEU A 84 5.81 -4.04 3.28
CA LEU A 84 6.19 -4.20 4.68
C LEU A 84 7.49 -4.97 4.85
N VAL A 85 7.74 -5.96 3.99
CA VAL A 85 9.01 -6.70 4.00
C VAL A 85 10.13 -5.82 3.44
N PHE A 86 9.86 -5.08 2.36
CA PHE A 86 10.82 -4.20 1.70
C PHE A 86 11.29 -3.07 2.61
N TRP A 87 10.36 -2.33 3.19
CA TRP A 87 10.67 -1.18 4.04
C TRP A 87 10.88 -1.55 5.50
N GLY A 88 10.50 -2.78 5.91
CA GLY A 88 10.44 -3.23 7.29
C GLY A 88 11.71 -3.03 8.10
N VAL A 89 12.87 -3.20 7.46
CA VAL A 89 14.18 -2.87 8.03
C VAL A 89 14.65 -1.50 7.54
N ALA A 90 14.56 -1.28 6.23
CA ALA A 90 15.18 -0.16 5.53
C ALA A 90 14.70 1.22 5.97
N GLU A 91 13.39 1.44 6.08
CA GLU A 91 12.85 2.79 6.28
C GLU A 91 13.21 3.39 7.65
N PRO A 92 12.92 2.72 8.80
CA PRO A 92 13.30 3.30 10.08
C PRO A 92 14.82 3.34 10.28
N ALA A 93 15.58 2.44 9.66
CA ALA A 93 17.03 2.46 9.68
C ALA A 93 17.59 3.68 8.94
N LEU A 94 17.12 3.95 7.71
CA LEU A 94 17.49 5.15 6.94
C LEU A 94 17.15 6.43 7.70
N HIS A 95 15.94 6.51 8.26
CA HIS A 95 15.51 7.65 9.06
C HIS A 95 16.27 7.78 10.37
N SER A 96 16.81 6.69 10.94
CA SER A 96 17.65 6.79 12.14
C SER A 96 19.05 7.36 11.83
N LEU A 97 19.58 7.05 10.64
CA LEU A 97 20.89 7.50 10.16
C LEU A 97 20.88 8.98 9.82
N ASP A 98 19.87 9.43 9.07
CA ASP A 98 19.63 10.84 8.78
C ASP A 98 18.18 11.23 9.14
N PRO A 99 17.92 11.64 10.40
CA PRO A 99 16.57 11.94 10.87
C PRO A 99 15.90 13.05 10.07
N PRO A 100 14.77 12.79 9.37
CA PRO A 100 14.06 13.83 8.65
C PRO A 100 13.35 14.81 9.59
N LEU A 101 12.84 14.30 10.71
CA LEU A 101 12.24 15.09 11.77
C LEU A 101 13.29 15.94 12.51
N LYS A 102 12.92 17.17 12.88
CA LYS A 102 13.75 18.07 13.67
C LYS A 102 14.04 17.44 15.03
N GLN A 103 15.32 17.21 15.30
CA GLN A 103 15.76 16.63 16.58
C GLN A 103 15.57 17.57 17.78
N SER A 104 15.36 18.86 17.54
CA SER A 104 14.92 19.80 18.59
C SER A 104 13.50 19.53 19.09
N LEU A 105 12.68 18.84 18.29
CA LEU A 105 11.30 18.46 18.63
C LEU A 105 11.21 16.98 19.04
N TYR A 106 12.04 16.12 18.41
CA TYR A 106 12.07 14.68 18.62
C TYR A 106 13.52 14.21 18.87
N PRO A 107 14.04 14.31 20.10
CA PRO A 107 15.47 14.10 20.38
C PRO A 107 15.98 12.66 20.21
N ASP A 108 15.10 11.67 20.35
CA ASP A 108 15.46 10.26 20.17
C ASP A 108 15.32 9.88 18.68
N ARG A 109 16.46 9.58 18.05
CA ARG A 109 16.53 9.24 16.62
C ARG A 109 15.76 7.98 16.27
N LEU A 110 15.87 6.93 17.10
CA LEU A 110 15.23 5.63 16.85
C LEU A 110 13.72 5.72 17.04
N ALA A 111 13.29 6.36 18.12
CA ALA A 111 11.87 6.60 18.34
C ALA A 111 11.29 7.50 17.24
N SER A 112 12.00 8.55 16.84
CA SER A 112 11.54 9.47 15.78
C SER A 112 11.47 8.81 14.41
N SER A 113 12.36 7.86 14.11
CA SER A 113 12.32 7.11 12.85
C SER A 113 11.12 6.19 12.78
N LEU A 114 10.82 5.44 13.85
CA LEU A 114 9.61 4.63 13.92
C LEU A 114 8.35 5.50 13.85
N ALA A 115 8.32 6.62 14.57
CA ALA A 115 7.17 7.53 14.56
C ALA A 115 6.85 8.04 13.15
N LEU A 116 7.88 8.40 12.37
CA LEU A 116 7.74 8.82 10.98
C LEU A 116 7.27 7.68 10.07
N THR A 117 7.78 6.46 10.28
CA THR A 117 7.29 5.27 9.59
C THR A 117 5.82 4.96 9.93
N LEU A 118 5.39 5.20 11.17
CA LEU A 118 3.98 5.08 11.56
C LEU A 118 3.10 6.17 10.95
N VAL A 119 3.64 7.36 10.65
CA VAL A 119 2.92 8.32 9.79
C VAL A 119 2.69 7.70 8.42
N ASN A 120 3.70 7.08 7.81
CA ASN A 120 3.62 6.56 6.44
C ASN A 120 2.78 5.26 6.29
N TRP A 121 2.84 4.36 7.27
CA TRP A 121 2.28 3.00 7.21
C TRP A 121 1.19 2.71 8.25
N GLY A 122 1.05 3.57 9.25
CA GLY A 122 0.10 3.39 10.35
C GLY A 122 -1.28 3.94 10.02
N ALA A 123 -1.93 4.54 11.02
CA ALA A 123 -3.37 4.80 10.98
C ALA A 123 -3.81 5.66 9.78
N HIS A 124 -2.99 6.58 9.27
CA HIS A 124 -3.35 7.39 8.10
C HIS A 124 -3.56 6.56 6.83
N ALA A 125 -2.65 5.62 6.54
CA ALA A 125 -2.74 4.77 5.35
C ALA A 125 -4.00 3.91 5.40
N TRP A 126 -4.23 3.27 6.56
CA TRP A 126 -5.39 2.42 6.78
C TRP A 126 -6.71 3.18 6.86
N ALA A 127 -6.69 4.40 7.38
CA ALA A 127 -7.85 5.29 7.36
C ALA A 127 -8.27 5.66 5.94
N LEU A 128 -7.31 5.93 5.06
CA LEU A 128 -7.59 6.19 3.66
C LEU A 128 -8.33 5.00 3.02
N TYR A 129 -7.86 3.77 3.26
CA TYR A 129 -8.56 2.56 2.79
C TYR A 129 -9.92 2.34 3.43
N ALA A 130 -10.06 2.61 4.73
CA ALA A 130 -11.35 2.56 5.41
C ALA A 130 -12.35 3.54 4.78
N VAL A 131 -11.92 4.78 4.47
CA VAL A 131 -12.76 5.77 3.79
C VAL A 131 -13.18 5.31 2.40
N PHE A 132 -12.24 4.81 1.58
CA PHE A 132 -12.59 4.23 0.28
C PHE A 132 -13.66 3.14 0.41
N ALA A 133 -13.49 2.23 1.36
CA ALA A 133 -14.42 1.14 1.59
C ALA A 133 -15.80 1.61 2.06
N LEU A 134 -15.87 2.62 2.92
CA LEU A 134 -17.15 3.18 3.39
C LEU A 134 -17.89 3.94 2.27
N VAL A 135 -17.15 4.72 1.48
CA VAL A 135 -17.66 5.44 0.31
C VAL A 135 -18.25 4.47 -0.73
N LEU A 136 -17.62 3.30 -0.90
CA LEU A 136 -18.04 2.26 -1.84
C LEU A 136 -18.89 1.16 -1.18
N GLY A 137 -19.17 1.28 0.11
CA GLY A 137 -19.70 0.20 0.95
C GLY A 137 -21.22 0.12 1.00
N GLY A 138 -21.92 1.12 0.45
CA GLY A 138 -23.38 1.16 0.48
C GLY A 138 -23.95 1.52 1.85
N LEU A 139 -23.47 2.60 2.48
CA LEU A 139 -23.91 2.98 3.84
C LEU A 139 -25.31 3.59 3.93
N THR A 140 -25.85 4.07 2.82
CA THR A 140 -27.13 4.78 2.76
C THR A 140 -28.05 4.09 1.76
N GLN A 141 -29.35 4.34 1.86
CA GLN A 141 -30.31 3.85 0.86
C GLN A 141 -30.12 4.48 -0.54
N TYR A 142 -29.37 5.60 -0.62
CA TYR A 142 -29.05 6.31 -1.85
C TYR A 142 -27.77 5.82 -2.53
N SER A 143 -26.99 5.00 -1.82
CA SER A 143 -25.73 4.51 -2.33
C SER A 143 -25.94 3.46 -3.42
N GLY A 144 -24.98 3.40 -4.34
CA GLY A 144 -24.92 2.34 -5.35
C GLY A 144 -24.68 0.96 -4.73
N LYS A 145 -24.58 -0.05 -5.60
CA LYS A 145 -24.18 -1.40 -5.18
C LYS A 145 -22.79 -1.35 -4.54
N SER A 146 -22.55 -2.21 -3.56
CA SER A 146 -21.23 -2.34 -2.93
C SER A 146 -20.13 -2.56 -3.98
N GLY A 147 -19.11 -1.70 -3.95
CA GLY A 147 -17.99 -1.70 -4.89
C GLY A 147 -18.25 -0.94 -6.19
N ASP A 148 -19.40 -0.27 -6.37
CA ASP A 148 -19.64 0.59 -7.53
C ASP A 148 -18.84 1.89 -7.41
N ILE A 149 -17.68 1.90 -8.07
CA ILE A 149 -16.75 3.02 -8.08
C ILE A 149 -17.31 4.29 -8.73
N CYS A 150 -18.32 4.15 -9.61
CA CYS A 150 -18.91 5.26 -10.35
C CYS A 150 -20.03 5.94 -9.56
N ALA A 151 -20.79 5.17 -8.78
CA ALA A 151 -22.01 5.65 -8.12
C ALA A 151 -21.81 6.96 -7.33
N PRO A 152 -20.83 7.07 -6.42
CA PRO A 152 -20.62 8.32 -5.68
C PRO A 152 -20.29 9.51 -6.60
N VAL A 153 -19.48 9.29 -7.66
CA VAL A 153 -19.16 10.36 -8.62
C VAL A 153 -20.42 10.84 -9.35
N LEU A 154 -21.28 9.92 -9.77
CA LEU A 154 -22.54 10.26 -10.43
C LEU A 154 -23.48 11.02 -9.48
N THR A 155 -23.50 10.65 -8.19
CA THR A 155 -24.25 11.40 -7.16
C THR A 155 -23.68 12.81 -6.95
N ALA A 156 -22.35 12.95 -6.97
CA ALA A 156 -21.69 14.25 -6.85
C ALA A 156 -22.11 15.22 -7.97
N LEU A 157 -22.21 14.72 -9.20
CA LEU A 157 -22.63 15.50 -10.37
C LEU A 157 -24.16 15.71 -10.42
N GLY A 158 -24.94 14.76 -9.87
CA GLY A 158 -26.38 14.86 -9.74
C GLY A 158 -27.10 14.99 -11.09
N ASN A 159 -28.18 15.77 -11.11
CA ASN A 159 -29.00 16.00 -12.31
C ASN A 159 -28.39 17.01 -13.29
N ARG A 160 -27.16 17.48 -13.07
CA ARG A 160 -26.48 18.44 -13.95
C ARG A 160 -25.99 17.82 -15.26
N ILE A 161 -25.94 16.49 -15.31
CA ILE A 161 -25.46 15.73 -16.46
C ILE A 161 -26.58 14.85 -17.02
N ASP A 162 -26.68 14.82 -18.34
CA ASP A 162 -27.64 13.97 -19.04
C ASP A 162 -27.21 12.48 -19.02
N LYS A 163 -28.04 11.61 -19.62
CA LYS A 163 -27.75 10.16 -19.67
C LYS A 163 -26.46 9.83 -20.44
N SER A 164 -26.14 10.58 -21.50
CA SER A 164 -24.95 10.35 -22.32
C SER A 164 -23.69 10.72 -21.53
N ALA A 165 -23.70 11.87 -20.87
CA ALA A 165 -22.64 12.33 -20.00
C ALA A 165 -22.41 11.37 -18.82
N LYS A 166 -23.46 10.77 -18.23
CA LYS A 166 -23.30 9.74 -17.19
C LYS A 166 -22.53 8.51 -17.68
N PHE A 167 -22.76 8.07 -18.91
CA PHE A 167 -22.01 6.96 -19.52
C PHE A 167 -20.53 7.35 -19.71
N THR A 168 -20.28 8.53 -20.28
CA THR A 168 -18.91 9.05 -20.49
C THR A 168 -18.15 9.22 -19.18
N VAL A 169 -18.77 9.81 -18.16
CA VAL A 169 -18.16 9.96 -16.82
C VAL A 169 -17.85 8.59 -16.22
N SER A 170 -18.79 7.65 -16.28
CA SER A 170 -18.56 6.29 -15.76
C SER A 170 -17.39 5.59 -16.46
N PHE A 171 -17.26 5.76 -17.78
CA PHE A 171 -16.12 5.25 -18.53
C PHE A 171 -14.81 5.89 -18.08
N ILE A 172 -14.77 7.22 -17.92
CA ILE A 172 -13.57 7.96 -17.46
C ILE A 172 -13.17 7.52 -16.06
N VAL A 173 -14.12 7.42 -15.12
CA VAL A 173 -13.87 6.96 -13.74
C VAL A 173 -13.23 5.57 -13.74
N LYS A 174 -13.83 4.62 -14.48
CA LYS A 174 -13.32 3.25 -14.59
C LYS A 174 -11.93 3.21 -15.24
N LEU A 175 -11.71 3.98 -16.30
CA LEU A 175 -10.42 4.04 -16.99
C LEU A 175 -9.31 4.57 -16.06
N ILE A 176 -9.57 5.68 -15.35
CA ILE A 176 -8.60 6.26 -14.41
C ILE A 176 -8.34 5.29 -13.25
N ALA A 177 -9.37 4.62 -12.72
CA ALA A 177 -9.21 3.61 -11.68
C ALA A 177 -8.35 2.42 -12.14
N VAL A 178 -8.59 1.90 -13.35
CA VAL A 178 -7.77 0.84 -13.95
C VAL A 178 -6.32 1.28 -14.10
N ILE A 179 -6.07 2.52 -14.55
CA ILE A 179 -4.72 3.08 -14.69
C ILE A 179 -4.03 3.22 -13.31
N ALA A 180 -4.76 3.68 -12.29
CA ALA A 180 -4.25 3.78 -10.92
C ALA A 180 -3.81 2.43 -10.36
N ILE A 181 -4.66 1.41 -10.47
CA ILE A 181 -4.36 0.03 -10.05
C ILE A 181 -3.16 -0.51 -10.83
N PHE A 182 -3.18 -0.35 -12.16
CA PHE A 182 -2.13 -0.87 -13.04
C PHE A 182 -0.74 -0.34 -12.66
N PHE A 183 -0.59 0.99 -12.57
CA PHE A 183 0.72 1.57 -12.25
C PHE A 183 1.16 1.28 -10.80
N GLY A 184 0.22 1.30 -9.84
CA GLY A 184 0.51 0.93 -8.47
C GLY A 184 1.07 -0.49 -8.32
N VAL A 185 0.63 -1.43 -9.16
CA VAL A 185 1.10 -2.82 -9.17
C VAL A 185 2.41 -2.97 -9.95
N VAL A 186 2.56 -2.27 -11.08
CA VAL A 186 3.82 -2.23 -11.86
C VAL A 186 5.02 -1.85 -10.96
N GLY A 187 4.91 -0.75 -10.21
CA GLY A 187 5.99 -0.32 -9.32
C GLY A 187 6.26 -1.31 -8.19
N THR A 188 5.21 -1.96 -7.68
CA THR A 188 5.33 -2.99 -6.63
C THR A 188 6.06 -4.22 -7.15
N ILE A 189 5.76 -4.70 -8.37
CA ILE A 189 6.46 -5.82 -9.00
C ILE A 189 7.94 -5.47 -9.20
N ALA A 190 8.23 -4.28 -9.74
CA ALA A 190 9.60 -3.84 -9.98
C ALA A 190 10.42 -3.77 -8.69
N ASN A 191 9.95 -3.06 -7.67
CA ASN A 191 10.66 -2.91 -6.39
C ASN A 191 10.82 -4.25 -5.66
N SER A 192 9.77 -5.07 -5.62
CA SER A 192 9.86 -6.38 -4.97
C SER A 192 10.82 -7.31 -5.72
N THR A 193 10.87 -7.23 -7.05
CA THR A 193 11.83 -7.99 -7.85
C THR A 193 13.27 -7.54 -7.57
N LEU A 194 13.53 -6.24 -7.46
CA LEU A 194 14.85 -5.72 -7.08
C LEU A 194 15.28 -6.30 -5.73
N LEU A 195 14.39 -6.30 -4.74
CA LEU A 195 14.67 -6.85 -3.42
C LEU A 195 14.91 -8.36 -3.44
N ILE A 196 14.06 -9.14 -4.13
CA ILE A 196 14.24 -10.60 -4.24
C ILE A 196 15.57 -10.90 -4.96
N SER A 197 15.88 -10.17 -6.03
CA SER A 197 17.14 -10.34 -6.78
C SER A 197 18.35 -10.05 -5.90
N LYS A 198 18.28 -9.00 -5.07
CA LYS A 198 19.33 -8.67 -4.12
C LYS A 198 19.53 -9.75 -3.06
N GLY A 199 18.44 -10.31 -2.51
CA GLY A 199 18.54 -11.39 -1.54
C GLY A 199 19.16 -12.65 -2.14
N VAL A 200 18.82 -13.00 -3.39
CA VAL A 200 19.45 -14.13 -4.10
C VAL A 200 20.93 -13.85 -4.40
N GLU A 201 21.29 -12.64 -4.80
CA GLU A 201 22.69 -12.23 -4.98
C GLU A 201 23.50 -12.44 -3.69
N ILE A 202 22.99 -11.94 -2.57
CA ILE A 202 23.67 -12.02 -1.26
C ILE A 202 23.81 -13.48 -0.80
N GLU A 203 22.74 -14.27 -0.94
CA GLU A 203 22.69 -15.64 -0.41
C GLU A 203 23.46 -16.65 -1.28
N LEU A 204 23.38 -16.52 -2.61
CA LEU A 204 23.99 -17.49 -3.54
C LEU A 204 25.29 -16.98 -4.20
N GLY A 205 25.68 -15.72 -3.97
CA GLY A 205 26.85 -15.10 -4.61
C GLY A 205 26.68 -14.93 -6.13
N VAL A 206 25.45 -14.87 -6.63
CA VAL A 206 25.17 -14.76 -8.07
C VAL A 206 25.46 -13.33 -8.55
N THR A 207 26.37 -13.19 -9.52
CA THR A 207 26.83 -11.88 -10.00
C THR A 207 25.83 -11.14 -10.90
N SER A 208 24.79 -11.82 -11.42
CA SER A 208 23.81 -11.22 -12.32
C SER A 208 22.44 -11.06 -11.65
N THR A 209 22.29 -9.98 -10.86
CA THR A 209 21.00 -9.57 -10.28
C THR A 209 19.92 -9.38 -11.34
N LEU A 210 20.29 -8.83 -12.50
CA LEU A 210 19.36 -8.62 -13.61
C LEU A 210 18.82 -9.93 -14.19
N LEU A 211 19.66 -10.98 -14.30
CA LEU A 211 19.20 -12.30 -14.75
C LEU A 211 18.19 -12.87 -13.76
N VAL A 212 18.50 -12.83 -12.46
CA VAL A 212 17.59 -13.30 -11.41
C VAL A 212 16.27 -12.54 -11.46
N GLY A 213 16.32 -11.21 -11.51
CA GLY A 213 15.12 -10.37 -11.61
C GLY A 213 14.30 -10.66 -12.85
N SER A 214 14.96 -10.90 -13.98
CA SER A 214 14.30 -11.25 -15.24
C SER A 214 13.53 -12.56 -15.12
N LEU A 215 14.15 -13.58 -14.50
CA LEU A 215 13.50 -14.87 -14.25
C LEU A 215 12.30 -14.72 -13.32
N ILE A 216 12.41 -13.88 -12.28
CA ILE A 216 11.32 -13.62 -11.33
C ILE A 216 10.13 -12.93 -12.02
N VAL A 217 10.37 -11.87 -12.80
CA VAL A 217 9.29 -11.15 -13.51
C VAL A 217 8.63 -12.05 -14.54
N CYS A 218 9.40 -12.88 -15.26
CA CYS A 218 8.86 -13.89 -16.16
C CYS A 218 8.00 -14.94 -15.41
N LEU A 219 8.47 -15.44 -14.26
CA LEU A 219 7.73 -16.39 -13.43
C LEU A 219 6.40 -15.78 -12.95
N LEU A 220 6.43 -14.55 -12.42
CA LEU A 220 5.24 -13.82 -12.00
C LEU A 220 4.25 -13.66 -13.17
N ALA A 221 4.76 -13.33 -14.36
CA ALA A 221 3.95 -13.20 -15.56
C ALA A 221 3.23 -14.48 -15.97
N VAL A 222 3.90 -15.62 -15.83
CA VAL A 222 3.26 -16.92 -16.02
C VAL A 222 2.18 -17.15 -14.97
N ILE A 223 2.46 -16.89 -13.69
CA ILE A 223 1.51 -17.13 -12.59
C ILE A 223 0.20 -16.36 -12.78
N TYR A 224 0.26 -15.03 -12.94
CA TYR A 224 -0.98 -14.25 -13.06
C TYR A 224 -1.70 -14.49 -14.41
N SER A 225 -0.96 -14.83 -15.48
CA SER A 225 -1.58 -15.17 -16.77
C SER A 225 -2.32 -16.52 -16.70
N LEU A 226 -1.77 -17.50 -15.99
CA LEU A 226 -2.46 -18.78 -15.77
C LEU A 226 -3.70 -18.61 -14.89
N SER A 227 -3.67 -17.68 -13.93
CA SER A 227 -4.84 -17.39 -13.11
C SER A 227 -6.03 -16.84 -13.92
N VAL A 228 -5.78 -16.03 -14.96
CA VAL A 228 -6.83 -15.60 -15.92
C VAL A 228 -7.50 -16.80 -16.59
N LYS A 229 -6.73 -17.82 -16.96
CA LYS A 229 -7.26 -19.03 -17.63
C LYS A 229 -8.10 -19.88 -16.69
N PHE A 230 -7.59 -20.14 -15.49
CA PHE A 230 -8.15 -21.13 -14.57
C PHE A 230 -9.13 -20.54 -13.56
N GLY A 231 -9.21 -19.20 -13.45
CA GLY A 231 -10.07 -18.53 -12.49
C GLY A 231 -9.74 -18.97 -11.07
N LEU A 232 -8.46 -18.93 -10.69
CA LEU A 232 -7.88 -19.48 -9.45
C LEU A 232 -8.31 -18.74 -8.17
N ARG A 233 -9.57 -18.29 -8.05
CA ARG A 233 -10.11 -17.61 -6.86
C ARG A 233 -9.79 -18.36 -5.56
N ARG A 234 -9.92 -19.70 -5.56
CA ARG A 234 -9.56 -20.54 -4.40
C ARG A 234 -8.05 -20.64 -4.17
N GLY A 235 -7.25 -20.68 -5.23
CA GLY A 235 -5.79 -20.78 -5.16
C GLY A 235 -5.17 -19.51 -4.59
N VAL A 236 -5.62 -18.35 -5.07
CA VAL A 236 -5.16 -17.03 -4.63
C VAL A 236 -5.53 -16.80 -3.17
N GLN A 237 -6.78 -17.12 -2.79
CA GLN A 237 -7.19 -17.06 -1.38
C GLN A 237 -6.33 -17.94 -0.47
N SER A 238 -6.01 -19.17 -0.90
CA SER A 238 -5.19 -20.09 -0.11
C SER A 238 -3.74 -19.60 0.03
N LEU A 239 -3.16 -19.10 -1.07
CA LEU A 239 -1.83 -18.50 -1.08
C LEU A 239 -1.77 -17.27 -0.17
N SER A 240 -2.77 -16.40 -0.23
CA SER A 240 -2.87 -15.24 0.65
C SER A 240 -2.91 -15.64 2.12
N ILE A 241 -3.72 -16.61 2.52
CA ILE A 241 -3.78 -17.10 3.92
C ILE A 241 -2.44 -17.69 4.35
N PHE A 242 -1.83 -18.55 3.52
CA PHE A 242 -0.50 -19.10 3.78
C PHE A 242 0.52 -17.97 3.98
N ASN A 243 0.47 -16.94 3.15
CA ASN A 243 1.42 -15.84 3.21
C ASN A 243 1.30 -15.03 4.51
N VAL A 244 0.07 -14.81 4.96
CA VAL A 244 -0.21 -14.16 6.25
C VAL A 244 0.35 -14.98 7.41
N LEU A 245 0.10 -16.29 7.41
CA LEU A 245 0.64 -17.20 8.43
C LEU A 245 2.17 -17.23 8.40
N LEU A 246 2.78 -17.25 7.22
CA LEU A 246 4.23 -17.19 7.04
C LEU A 246 4.81 -15.88 7.61
N ALA A 247 4.19 -14.73 7.30
CA ALA A 247 4.61 -13.43 7.82
C ALA A 247 4.60 -13.38 9.35
N PHE A 248 3.50 -13.81 9.98
CA PHE A 248 3.40 -13.84 11.43
C PHE A 248 4.34 -14.87 12.07
N SER A 249 4.57 -16.01 11.42
CA SER A 249 5.52 -17.02 11.90
C SER A 249 6.94 -16.48 11.89
N LEU A 250 7.33 -15.75 10.83
CA LEU A 250 8.63 -15.07 10.75
C LEU A 250 8.78 -14.01 11.83
N LEU A 251 7.76 -13.16 12.00
CA LEU A 251 7.75 -12.13 13.04
C LEU A 251 7.92 -12.75 14.44
N PHE A 252 7.10 -13.76 14.76
CA PHE A 252 7.14 -14.42 16.06
C PHE A 252 8.46 -15.14 16.29
N TRP A 253 8.99 -15.83 15.28
CA TRP A 253 10.26 -16.51 15.41
C TRP A 253 11.40 -15.52 15.63
N LEU A 254 11.43 -14.41 14.90
CA LEU A 254 12.47 -13.39 15.07
C LEU A 254 12.48 -12.84 16.50
N LEU A 255 11.30 -12.60 17.11
CA LEU A 255 11.16 -12.18 18.51
C LEU A 255 11.77 -13.16 19.53
N LEU A 256 11.92 -14.44 19.18
CA LEU A 256 12.58 -15.45 20.03
C LEU A 256 14.10 -15.48 19.84
N VAL A 257 14.60 -14.97 18.72
CA VAL A 257 16.00 -15.02 18.32
C VAL A 257 16.76 -13.79 18.79
N VAL A 258 16.12 -12.62 18.73
CA VAL A 258 16.76 -11.34 19.06
C VAL A 258 16.27 -10.80 20.41
N PRO A 259 17.04 -9.92 21.08
CA PRO A 259 16.61 -9.31 22.34
C PRO A 259 15.29 -8.54 22.19
N ILE A 260 14.32 -8.83 23.05
CA ILE A 260 12.98 -8.22 22.98
C ILE A 260 12.90 -6.83 23.61
N GLU A 261 13.76 -6.52 24.58
CA GLU A 261 13.76 -5.23 25.29
C GLU A 261 13.92 -4.01 24.35
N PRO A 262 14.89 -3.99 23.42
CA PRO A 262 15.03 -2.92 22.43
C PRO A 262 13.80 -2.75 21.55
N ILE A 263 13.14 -3.85 21.18
CA ILE A 263 11.92 -3.87 20.36
C ILE A 263 10.75 -3.24 21.11
N ILE A 264 10.56 -3.61 22.39
CA ILE A 264 9.50 -3.03 23.22
C ILE A 264 9.76 -1.53 23.42
N LYS A 265 11.02 -1.14 23.70
CA LYS A 265 11.39 0.25 23.90
C LYS A 265 11.08 1.11 22.67
N ILE A 266 11.57 0.71 21.49
CA ILE A 266 11.30 1.49 20.27
C ILE A 266 9.82 1.51 19.93
N ALA A 267 9.08 0.41 20.14
CA ALA A 267 7.65 0.36 19.92
C ALA A 267 6.89 1.37 20.80
N LEU A 268 7.21 1.45 22.09
CA LEU A 268 6.57 2.38 23.01
C LEU A 268 6.96 3.83 22.72
N ASP A 269 8.25 4.12 22.62
CA ASP A 269 8.75 5.49 22.44
C ASP A 269 8.35 6.06 21.07
N GLY A 270 8.49 5.26 20.00
CA GLY A 270 8.09 5.63 18.66
C GLY A 270 6.58 5.80 18.51
N THR A 271 5.78 4.97 19.21
CA THR A 271 4.33 5.21 19.29
C THR A 271 4.02 6.49 20.06
N GLY A 272 4.76 6.80 21.12
CA GLY A 272 4.64 8.07 21.86
C GLY A 272 4.86 9.29 20.97
N TYR A 273 5.94 9.31 20.19
CA TYR A 273 6.18 10.38 19.22
C TYR A 273 5.18 10.37 18.06
N TYR A 274 4.67 9.22 17.64
CA TYR A 274 3.60 9.16 16.64
C TYR A 274 2.31 9.81 17.15
N LEU A 275 1.94 9.58 18.42
CA LEU A 275 0.80 10.25 19.06
C LEU A 275 1.01 11.76 19.18
N GLN A 276 2.23 12.20 19.50
CA GLN A 276 2.60 13.63 19.49
C GLN A 276 2.47 14.24 18.09
N LEU A 277 2.96 13.54 17.05
CA LEU A 277 2.80 13.94 15.66
C LEU A 277 1.32 14.05 15.30
N LEU A 278 0.50 13.06 15.63
CA LEU A 278 -0.96 13.10 15.36
C LEU A 278 -1.66 14.28 16.03
N ALA A 279 -1.28 14.61 17.26
CA ALA A 279 -1.90 15.69 18.02
C ALA A 279 -1.60 17.07 17.42
N THR A 280 -0.35 17.34 17.03
CA THR A 280 0.08 18.70 16.65
C THR A 280 0.98 18.78 15.41
N GLY A 281 1.69 17.70 15.07
CA GLY A 281 2.71 17.71 14.04
C GLY A 281 2.18 17.49 12.61
N THR A 282 1.26 16.54 12.41
CA THR A 282 0.74 16.17 11.08
C THR A 282 -0.06 17.30 10.42
N TRP A 283 -0.66 18.18 11.22
CA TRP A 283 -1.36 19.39 10.77
C TRP A 283 -0.42 20.47 10.20
N GLN A 284 0.88 20.36 10.45
CA GLN A 284 1.92 21.29 10.01
C GLN A 284 3.21 20.53 9.67
N PHE A 285 3.07 19.42 8.94
CA PHE A 285 4.12 18.41 8.80
C PHE A 285 5.45 18.96 8.28
N ASP A 286 5.40 19.84 7.27
CA ASP A 286 6.60 20.49 6.72
C ASP A 286 7.39 21.26 7.78
N SER A 287 6.72 21.84 8.78
CA SER A 287 7.37 22.57 9.88
C SER A 287 8.09 21.64 10.85
N GLN A 288 7.74 20.35 10.86
CA GLN A 288 8.37 19.31 11.69
C GLN A 288 9.66 18.76 11.06
N LEU A 289 9.87 18.98 9.76
CA LEU A 289 10.99 18.43 9.00
C LEU A 289 12.19 19.37 8.99
N LYS A 290 13.42 18.80 8.99
CA LYS A 290 14.65 19.57 8.77
C LYS A 290 14.67 20.21 7.37
N ALA A 291 14.17 19.46 6.38
CA ALA A 291 14.04 19.89 4.99
C ALA A 291 12.64 19.52 4.48
N PRO A 292 11.72 20.48 4.25
CA PRO A 292 10.36 20.19 3.78
C PRO A 292 10.29 19.38 2.49
N ASP A 293 11.24 19.59 1.57
CA ASP A 293 11.34 18.86 0.29
C ASP A 293 11.49 17.33 0.44
N TRP A 294 11.93 16.87 1.61
CA TRP A 294 12.00 15.44 1.93
C TRP A 294 10.62 14.76 1.85
N ALA A 295 9.55 15.47 2.24
CA ALA A 295 8.19 14.92 2.27
C ALA A 295 7.70 14.48 0.88
N ALA A 296 8.08 15.21 -0.18
CA ALA A 296 7.72 14.87 -1.55
C ALA A 296 8.29 13.50 -1.99
N HIS A 297 9.49 13.16 -1.52
CA HIS A 297 10.16 11.91 -1.86
C HIS A 297 9.69 10.72 -0.99
N TRP A 298 9.12 11.01 0.17
CA TRP A 298 8.74 10.00 1.16
C TRP A 298 7.25 10.03 1.47
N THR A 299 6.85 10.84 2.46
CA THR A 299 5.50 10.83 3.02
C THR A 299 4.43 11.12 1.97
N TYR A 300 4.55 12.18 1.17
CA TYR A 300 3.58 12.48 0.12
C TYR A 300 3.55 11.40 -0.96
N ASN A 301 4.71 10.87 -1.34
CA ASN A 301 4.78 9.76 -2.28
C ASN A 301 4.03 8.52 -1.76
N TYR A 302 4.16 8.17 -0.47
CA TYR A 302 3.37 7.08 0.14
C TYR A 302 1.87 7.32 0.02
N TYR A 303 1.38 8.53 0.31
CA TYR A 303 -0.06 8.79 0.22
C TYR A 303 -0.60 8.68 -1.19
N PHE A 304 0.14 9.12 -2.20
CA PHE A 304 -0.25 8.88 -3.57
C PHE A 304 -0.14 7.41 -3.97
N TRP A 305 0.80 6.65 -3.39
CA TRP A 305 0.86 5.20 -3.59
C TRP A 305 -0.37 4.51 -2.97
N TRP A 306 -0.75 4.86 -1.74
CA TRP A 306 -1.98 4.40 -1.10
C TRP A 306 -3.22 4.78 -1.90
N LEU A 307 -3.24 5.98 -2.48
CA LEU A 307 -4.31 6.43 -3.36
C LEU A 307 -4.40 5.59 -4.66
N ALA A 308 -3.28 5.22 -5.28
CA ALA A 308 -3.27 4.32 -6.45
C ALA A 308 -3.89 2.95 -6.13
N TRP A 309 -3.69 2.46 -4.91
CA TRP A 309 -4.25 1.20 -4.42
C TRP A 309 -5.70 1.33 -3.92
N GLY A 310 -6.15 2.54 -3.59
CA GLY A 310 -7.49 2.86 -3.09
C GLY A 310 -8.64 2.21 -3.87
N PRO A 311 -8.71 2.28 -5.22
CA PRO A 311 -9.80 1.67 -5.97
C PRO A 311 -9.80 0.13 -5.93
N PHE A 312 -8.63 -0.49 -5.75
CA PHE A 312 -8.51 -1.93 -5.57
C PHE A 312 -8.89 -2.35 -4.14
N VAL A 313 -8.19 -1.79 -3.15
CA VAL A 313 -8.35 -2.15 -1.72
C VAL A 313 -9.74 -1.73 -1.22
N GLY A 314 -10.20 -0.54 -1.57
CA GLY A 314 -11.50 -0.01 -1.17
C GLY A 314 -12.67 -0.87 -1.62
N VAL A 315 -12.69 -1.31 -2.88
CA VAL A 315 -13.74 -2.19 -3.42
C VAL A 315 -13.71 -3.54 -2.70
N PHE A 316 -12.51 -4.10 -2.48
CA PHE A 316 -12.36 -5.36 -1.77
C PHE A 316 -12.90 -5.27 -0.34
N LEU A 317 -12.45 -4.25 0.41
CA LEU A 317 -12.87 -3.99 1.79
C LEU A 317 -14.38 -3.74 1.91
N ALA A 318 -14.98 -2.99 0.97
CA ALA A 318 -16.41 -2.75 0.90
C ALA A 318 -17.20 -4.06 0.77
N LYS A 319 -16.78 -4.95 -0.13
CA LYS A 319 -17.45 -6.24 -0.40
C LYS A 319 -17.34 -7.20 0.78
N ILE A 320 -16.16 -7.39 1.36
CA ILE A 320 -15.98 -8.37 2.46
C ILE A 320 -16.56 -7.91 3.79
N SER A 321 -16.94 -6.63 3.90
CA SER A 321 -17.39 -6.02 5.16
C SER A 321 -18.90 -5.79 5.23
N GLN A 322 -19.67 -6.26 4.26
CA GLN A 322 -21.13 -6.16 4.25
C GLN A 322 -21.76 -6.73 5.54
N GLY A 323 -22.78 -6.04 6.05
CA GLY A 323 -23.52 -6.37 7.27
C GLY A 323 -22.82 -6.02 8.59
N ARG A 324 -21.54 -5.60 8.56
CA ARG A 324 -20.78 -5.25 9.77
C ARG A 324 -21.11 -3.83 10.22
N LYS A 325 -21.10 -3.60 11.54
CA LYS A 325 -21.26 -2.23 12.06
C LYS A 325 -20.07 -1.37 11.66
N VAL A 326 -20.31 -0.10 11.33
CA VAL A 326 -19.28 0.85 10.89
C VAL A 326 -18.17 0.98 11.92
N TRP A 327 -18.48 1.04 13.22
CA TRP A 327 -17.46 1.11 14.27
C TRP A 327 -16.57 -0.14 14.31
N GLN A 328 -17.15 -1.34 14.13
CA GLN A 328 -16.39 -2.60 14.09
C GLN A 328 -15.48 -2.63 12.87
N PHE A 329 -16.01 -2.20 11.73
CA PHE A 329 -15.26 -2.06 10.49
C PHE A 329 -14.06 -1.14 10.67
N ILE A 330 -14.25 0.07 11.20
CA ILE A 330 -13.17 1.05 11.37
C ILE A 330 -12.08 0.52 12.32
N LEU A 331 -12.46 -0.06 13.47
CA LEU A 331 -11.47 -0.66 14.38
C LEU A 331 -10.66 -1.78 13.73
N ALA A 332 -11.32 -2.64 12.95
CA ALA A 332 -10.66 -3.77 12.30
C ALA A 332 -9.75 -3.36 11.14
N VAL A 333 -10.13 -2.32 10.39
CA VAL A 333 -9.38 -1.88 9.21
C VAL A 333 -8.26 -0.92 9.59
N VAL A 334 -8.42 -0.15 10.66
CA VAL A 334 -7.44 0.88 11.06
C VAL A 334 -6.60 0.42 12.24
N CYS A 335 -7.23 0.04 13.35
CA CYS A 335 -6.48 -0.23 14.59
C CYS A 335 -5.67 -1.52 14.51
N ILE A 336 -6.26 -2.62 14.03
CA ILE A 336 -5.55 -3.91 13.95
C ILE A 336 -4.31 -3.81 13.05
N PRO A 337 -4.39 -3.29 11.81
CA PRO A 337 -3.21 -3.22 10.96
C PRO A 337 -2.19 -2.20 11.46
N THR A 338 -2.61 -1.08 12.06
CA THR A 338 -1.68 -0.13 12.70
C THR A 338 -0.88 -0.80 13.83
N LEU A 339 -1.51 -1.63 14.66
CA LEU A 339 -0.82 -2.39 15.70
C LEU A 339 0.20 -3.37 15.10
N VAL A 340 -0.17 -4.04 14.02
CA VAL A 340 0.76 -4.93 13.32
C VAL A 340 1.92 -4.14 12.72
N THR A 341 1.68 -2.98 12.12
CA THR A 341 2.71 -2.08 11.62
C THR A 341 3.69 -1.70 12.74
N ILE A 342 3.18 -1.31 13.92
CA ILE A 342 4.03 -1.00 15.09
C ILE A 342 4.93 -2.19 15.42
N ILE A 343 4.35 -3.38 15.61
CA ILE A 343 5.10 -4.58 16.00
C ILE A 343 6.08 -4.97 14.90
N TRP A 344 5.69 -4.92 13.64
CA TRP A 344 6.51 -5.31 12.50
C TRP A 344 7.74 -4.42 12.38
N PHE A 345 7.58 -3.11 12.24
CA PHE A 345 8.72 -2.20 12.09
C PHE A 345 9.60 -2.12 13.34
N ALA A 346 9.01 -2.19 14.54
CA ALA A 346 9.78 -2.28 15.78
C ALA A 346 10.59 -3.58 15.85
N THR A 347 10.04 -4.71 15.41
CA THR A 347 10.74 -6.00 15.44
C THR A 347 11.83 -6.04 14.39
N PHE A 348 11.54 -5.78 13.12
CA PHE A 348 12.52 -5.93 12.05
C PHE A 348 13.58 -4.81 12.07
N SER A 349 13.17 -3.54 12.06
CA SER A 349 14.14 -2.43 12.05
C SER A 349 14.76 -2.21 13.43
N GLY A 350 13.96 -2.28 14.50
CA GLY A 350 14.48 -2.11 15.86
C GLY A 350 15.50 -3.19 16.22
N ALA A 351 15.26 -4.45 15.85
CA ALA A 351 16.27 -5.50 16.04
C ALA A 351 17.50 -5.27 15.16
N ALA A 352 17.34 -4.92 13.87
CA ALA A 352 18.47 -4.70 12.97
C ALA A 352 19.39 -3.56 13.45
N ILE A 353 18.82 -2.42 13.85
CA ILE A 353 19.57 -1.25 14.32
C ILE A 353 20.29 -1.57 15.64
N GLU A 354 19.61 -2.23 16.57
CA GLU A 354 20.21 -2.59 17.85
C GLU A 354 21.29 -3.66 17.70
N TRP A 355 21.04 -4.65 16.84
CA TRP A 355 22.03 -5.69 16.55
C TRP A 355 23.29 -5.10 15.96
N ASP A 356 23.16 -4.12 15.06
CA ASP A 356 24.30 -3.38 14.52
C ASP A 356 25.06 -2.61 15.59
N ARG A 357 24.33 -1.95 16.50
CA ARG A 357 24.91 -1.19 17.61
C ARG A 357 25.71 -2.08 18.56
N LEU A 358 25.18 -3.27 18.88
CA LEU A 358 25.79 -4.19 19.85
C LEU A 358 26.98 -4.96 19.24
N ASN A 359 26.89 -5.33 17.96
CA ASN A 359 27.85 -6.26 17.33
C ASN A 359 28.77 -5.61 16.28
N GLN A 360 28.56 -4.34 15.94
CA GLN A 360 29.26 -3.67 14.84
C GLN A 360 29.14 -4.45 13.51
N ALA A 361 27.95 -4.98 13.25
CA ALA A 361 27.67 -5.93 12.17
C ALA A 361 27.72 -5.32 10.75
N GLY A 362 27.80 -3.99 10.63
CA GLY A 362 27.83 -3.28 9.35
C GLY A 362 26.46 -3.18 8.66
N ILE A 363 25.36 -3.48 9.36
CA ILE A 363 24.00 -3.50 8.82
C ILE A 363 23.60 -2.09 8.36
N LEU A 364 23.82 -1.07 9.20
CA LEU A 364 23.46 0.31 8.84
C LEU A 364 24.33 0.87 7.71
N VAL A 365 25.59 0.43 7.63
CA VAL A 365 26.49 0.80 6.52
C VAL A 365 25.98 0.21 5.22
N ALA A 366 25.60 -1.07 5.21
CA ALA A 366 25.01 -1.72 4.04
C ALA A 366 23.70 -1.01 3.61
N ILE A 367 22.82 -0.69 4.55
CA ILE A 367 21.56 0.03 4.26
C ILE A 367 21.82 1.41 3.65
N LYS A 368 22.84 2.13 4.14
CA LYS A 368 23.19 3.44 3.61
C LYS A 368 23.72 3.38 2.18
N GLN A 369 24.44 2.31 1.83
CA GLN A 369 24.95 2.09 0.48
C GLN A 369 23.83 1.65 -0.47
N ASP A 370 23.01 0.72 -0.02
CA ASP A 370 21.90 0.15 -0.76
C ASP A 370 20.90 -0.43 0.24
N TYR A 371 19.79 0.27 0.43
CA TYR A 371 18.80 -0.09 1.44
C TYR A 371 18.11 -1.43 1.16
N SER A 372 18.17 -1.95 -0.08
CA SER A 372 17.63 -3.27 -0.43
C SER A 372 18.43 -4.42 0.19
N GLN A 373 19.66 -4.15 0.68
CA GLN A 373 20.52 -5.15 1.32
C GLN A 373 20.18 -5.36 2.80
N GLY A 374 19.55 -4.37 3.44
CA GLY A 374 19.44 -4.30 4.90
C GLY A 374 18.84 -5.54 5.55
N LEU A 375 17.75 -6.05 4.99
CA LEU A 375 17.06 -7.25 5.50
C LEU A 375 17.99 -8.47 5.49
N PHE A 376 18.68 -8.69 4.37
CA PHE A 376 19.51 -9.88 4.16
C PHE A 376 20.83 -9.80 4.92
N VAL A 377 21.46 -8.62 4.96
CA VAL A 377 22.67 -8.38 5.75
C VAL A 377 22.40 -8.55 7.24
N PHE A 378 21.24 -8.10 7.72
CA PHE A 378 20.81 -8.35 9.11
C PHE A 378 20.64 -9.85 9.38
N PHE A 379 19.90 -10.57 8.54
CA PHE A 379 19.69 -12.00 8.75
C PHE A 379 20.97 -12.82 8.67
N ASN A 380 21.94 -12.45 7.84
CA ASN A 380 23.26 -13.11 7.82
C ASN A 380 24.02 -13.03 9.15
N GLN A 381 23.60 -12.17 10.09
CA GLN A 381 24.17 -12.11 11.43
C GLN A 381 23.56 -13.12 12.41
N LEU A 382 22.53 -13.86 12.00
CA LEU A 382 21.76 -14.79 12.85
C LEU A 382 22.14 -16.27 12.60
N ASP A 383 23.39 -16.52 12.20
CA ASP A 383 23.93 -17.84 11.89
C ASP A 383 23.01 -18.64 10.93
N TRP A 384 22.79 -19.93 11.21
CA TRP A 384 21.94 -20.83 10.41
C TRP A 384 20.48 -20.38 10.36
N GLN A 385 19.99 -19.69 11.40
CA GLN A 385 18.62 -19.19 11.45
C GLN A 385 18.44 -18.08 10.42
N GLY A 386 19.47 -17.25 10.25
CA GLY A 386 19.59 -16.23 9.23
C GLY A 386 19.26 -16.71 7.83
N THR A 387 19.94 -17.76 7.38
CA THR A 387 19.67 -18.40 6.08
C THR A 387 18.21 -18.79 5.93
N VAL A 388 17.59 -19.38 6.97
CA VAL A 388 16.17 -19.75 6.92
C VAL A 388 15.28 -18.50 6.81
N PHE A 389 15.56 -17.44 7.59
CA PHE A 389 14.84 -16.17 7.47
C PHE A 389 14.94 -15.58 6.07
N ILE A 390 16.12 -15.59 5.45
CA ILE A 390 16.33 -15.10 4.08
C ILE A 390 15.43 -15.84 3.09
N TRP A 391 15.49 -17.18 3.06
CA TRP A 391 14.69 -17.98 2.13
C TRP A 391 13.18 -17.84 2.35
N LEU A 392 12.75 -17.79 3.61
CA LEU A 392 11.34 -17.58 3.94
C LEU A 392 10.87 -16.16 3.59
N SER A 393 11.70 -15.13 3.76
CA SER A 393 11.40 -13.77 3.31
C SER A 393 11.34 -13.65 1.79
N LEU A 394 12.21 -14.34 1.06
CA LEU A 394 12.15 -14.40 -0.41
C LEU A 394 10.86 -15.09 -0.89
N LEU A 395 10.47 -16.19 -0.25
CA LEU A 395 9.21 -16.88 -0.52
C LEU A 395 8.01 -15.98 -0.23
N LEU A 396 8.02 -15.32 0.94
CA LEU A 396 6.99 -14.37 1.37
C LEU A 396 6.80 -13.22 0.36
N LEU A 397 7.91 -12.63 -0.11
CA LEU A 397 7.92 -11.58 -1.12
C LEU A 397 7.34 -12.08 -2.45
N LEU A 398 7.79 -13.24 -2.94
CA LEU A 398 7.33 -13.81 -4.21
C LEU A 398 5.82 -14.05 -4.19
N ILE A 399 5.30 -14.62 -3.10
CA ILE A 399 3.87 -14.88 -2.96
C ILE A 399 3.09 -13.57 -2.86
N PHE A 400 3.54 -12.58 -2.07
CA PHE A 400 2.86 -11.28 -1.96
C PHE A 400 2.72 -10.60 -3.32
N VAL A 401 3.78 -10.61 -4.13
CA VAL A 401 3.77 -9.98 -5.44
C VAL A 401 2.84 -10.74 -6.39
N ALA A 402 2.91 -12.07 -6.39
CA ALA A 402 2.04 -12.92 -7.20
C ALA A 402 0.55 -12.72 -6.87
N THR A 403 0.19 -12.72 -5.59
CA THR A 403 -1.19 -12.53 -5.14
C THR A 403 -1.70 -11.11 -5.41
N SER A 404 -0.82 -10.10 -5.27
CA SER A 404 -1.17 -8.70 -5.57
C SER A 404 -1.42 -8.48 -7.05
N ALA A 405 -0.54 -9.00 -7.91
CA ALA A 405 -0.68 -8.92 -9.36
C ALA A 405 -1.96 -9.62 -9.84
N ASP A 406 -2.24 -10.81 -9.31
CA ASP A 406 -3.47 -11.53 -9.62
C ASP A 406 -4.73 -10.74 -9.21
N SER A 407 -4.77 -10.27 -7.96
CA SER A 407 -5.90 -9.52 -7.43
C SER A 407 -6.17 -8.24 -8.23
N ALA A 408 -5.10 -7.56 -8.67
CA ALA A 408 -5.21 -6.39 -9.54
C ALA A 408 -5.83 -6.72 -10.90
N ILE A 409 -5.38 -7.80 -11.56
CA ILE A 409 -5.96 -8.24 -12.84
C ILE A 409 -7.43 -8.62 -12.68
N LEU A 410 -7.80 -9.26 -11.57
CA LEU A 410 -9.20 -9.59 -11.27
C LEU A 410 -10.06 -8.34 -11.08
N VAL A 411 -9.58 -7.31 -10.40
CA VAL A 411 -10.34 -6.05 -10.26
C VAL A 411 -10.38 -5.26 -11.56
N ILE A 412 -9.29 -5.24 -12.34
CA ILE A 412 -9.31 -4.66 -13.69
C ILE A 412 -10.35 -5.37 -14.56
N ARG A 413 -10.45 -6.70 -14.46
CA ARG A 413 -11.51 -7.46 -15.13
C ARG A 413 -12.89 -6.96 -14.71
N GLU A 414 -13.17 -6.85 -13.42
CA GLU A 414 -14.48 -6.39 -12.92
C GLU A 414 -14.83 -4.97 -13.37
N LEU A 415 -13.84 -4.08 -13.48
CA LEU A 415 -14.04 -2.70 -13.93
C LEU A 415 -14.26 -2.61 -15.45
N VAL A 416 -13.63 -3.50 -16.21
CA VAL A 416 -13.70 -3.56 -17.68
C VAL A 416 -14.87 -4.42 -18.17
N ASP A 417 -15.37 -5.38 -17.37
CA ASP A 417 -16.45 -6.32 -17.74
C ASP A 417 -17.75 -5.56 -18.05
N SER A 418 -18.02 -5.39 -19.35
CA SER A 418 -19.33 -5.65 -19.94
C SER A 418 -19.53 -7.16 -20.00
N GLU A 419 -20.76 -7.67 -19.97
CA GLU A 419 -21.15 -9.10 -19.82
C GLU A 419 -20.49 -10.13 -20.79
N GLN A 420 -19.55 -9.72 -21.65
CA GLN A 420 -18.71 -10.54 -22.50
C GLN A 420 -17.23 -10.09 -22.48
N SER A 421 -16.56 -9.95 -21.32
CA SER A 421 -15.11 -9.66 -21.33
C SER A 421 -14.34 -10.71 -22.12
N ASN A 422 -13.78 -10.26 -23.24
CA ASN A 422 -12.91 -11.06 -24.08
C ASN A 422 -11.63 -11.38 -23.29
N ARG A 423 -11.35 -12.66 -23.08
CA ARG A 423 -10.12 -13.11 -22.40
C ARG A 423 -8.86 -12.52 -23.02
N VAL A 424 -8.89 -12.20 -24.32
CA VAL A 424 -7.80 -11.50 -25.03
C VAL A 424 -7.46 -10.15 -24.40
N THR A 425 -8.47 -9.38 -23.97
CA THR A 425 -8.26 -8.08 -23.31
C THR A 425 -7.54 -8.26 -21.97
N LEU A 426 -7.85 -9.30 -21.20
CA LEU A 426 -7.18 -9.57 -19.93
C LEU A 426 -5.74 -10.04 -20.13
N TYR A 427 -5.47 -10.87 -21.15
CA TYR A 427 -4.10 -11.22 -21.51
C TYR A 427 -3.30 -10.01 -22.00
N ALA A 428 -3.94 -9.04 -22.68
CA ALA A 428 -3.28 -7.80 -23.05
C ALA A 428 -2.86 -6.97 -21.82
N TRP A 429 -3.69 -6.94 -20.77
CA TRP A 429 -3.31 -6.33 -19.49
C TRP A 429 -2.18 -7.08 -18.77
N CYS A 430 -2.22 -8.42 -18.78
CA CYS A 430 -1.15 -9.27 -18.26
C CYS A 430 0.19 -9.01 -18.98
N LEU A 431 0.16 -8.90 -20.30
CA LEU A 431 1.32 -8.59 -21.13
C LEU A 431 1.83 -7.16 -20.88
N ALA A 432 0.93 -6.19 -20.78
CA ALA A 432 1.30 -4.81 -20.46
C ALA A 432 1.96 -4.71 -19.07
N LEU A 433 1.44 -5.44 -18.08
CA LEU A 433 1.98 -5.51 -16.72
C LEU A 433 3.41 -6.09 -16.72
N PHE A 434 3.63 -7.17 -17.49
CA PHE A 434 4.95 -7.78 -17.67
C PHE A 434 5.93 -6.80 -18.30
N ILE A 435 5.57 -6.23 -19.46
CA ILE A 435 6.42 -5.32 -20.23
C ILE A 435 6.82 -4.10 -19.39
N CYS A 436 5.88 -3.47 -18.69
CA CYS A 436 6.16 -2.34 -17.81
C CYS A 436 7.10 -2.71 -16.66
N SER A 437 6.78 -3.78 -15.93
CA SER A 437 7.55 -4.18 -14.75
C SER A 437 8.95 -4.62 -15.13
N PHE A 438 9.09 -5.29 -16.28
CA PHE A 438 10.37 -5.67 -16.85
C PHE A 438 11.20 -4.46 -17.28
N ALA A 439 10.60 -3.47 -17.94
CA ALA A 439 11.32 -2.25 -18.30
C ALA A 439 11.82 -1.48 -17.08
N LEU A 440 10.98 -1.33 -16.05
CA LEU A 440 11.39 -0.72 -14.78
C LEU A 440 12.50 -1.52 -14.07
N LEU A 441 12.43 -2.84 -14.12
CA LEU A 441 13.51 -3.70 -13.62
C LEU A 441 14.83 -3.42 -14.34
N LEU A 442 14.82 -3.25 -15.67
CA LEU A 442 16.03 -2.98 -16.45
C LEU A 442 16.71 -1.65 -16.02
N LEU A 443 15.91 -0.67 -15.60
CA LEU A 443 16.41 0.64 -15.15
C LEU A 443 17.03 0.60 -13.75
N GLN A 444 16.64 -0.37 -12.91
CA GLN A 444 17.14 -0.54 -11.54
C GLN A 444 17.04 0.74 -10.67
N ASP A 445 16.08 1.61 -10.98
CA ASP A 445 15.87 2.89 -10.31
C ASP A 445 14.58 2.83 -9.49
N GLU A 446 14.73 2.64 -8.19
CA GLU A 446 13.58 2.58 -7.28
C GLU A 446 12.85 3.92 -7.10
N PRO A 447 13.53 5.08 -6.99
CA PRO A 447 12.85 6.38 -7.03
C PRO A 447 11.98 6.57 -8.27
N LEU A 448 12.43 6.06 -9.43
CA LEU A 448 11.66 6.05 -10.66
C LEU A 448 10.46 5.11 -10.55
N ASN A 449 10.65 3.89 -10.04
CA ASN A 449 9.57 2.93 -9.83
C ASN A 449 8.46 3.52 -8.94
N ARG A 450 8.84 4.23 -7.86
CA ARG A 450 7.90 4.95 -7.00
C ARG A 450 7.15 6.05 -7.74
N SER A 451 7.87 6.85 -8.53
CA SER A 451 7.26 7.93 -9.33
C SER A 451 6.29 7.38 -10.37
N VAL A 452 6.62 6.25 -11.02
CA VAL A 452 5.74 5.57 -11.97
C VAL A 452 4.51 4.98 -11.26
N ALA A 453 4.69 4.41 -10.07
CA ALA A 453 3.58 3.84 -9.29
C ALA A 453 2.48 4.85 -8.97
N ILE A 454 2.85 6.13 -8.79
CA ILE A 454 1.91 7.20 -8.44
C ILE A 454 1.36 7.99 -9.64
N LEU A 455 1.83 7.74 -10.86
CA LEU A 455 1.32 8.40 -12.06
C LEU A 455 -0.19 8.24 -12.22
N GLY A 456 -0.70 7.04 -11.97
CA GLY A 456 -2.13 6.77 -12.03
C GLY A 456 -2.92 7.34 -10.84
N ALA A 457 -2.25 7.60 -9.72
CA ALA A 457 -2.88 8.17 -8.52
C ALA A 457 -3.27 9.63 -8.69
N LEU A 458 -2.44 10.41 -9.41
CA LEU A 458 -2.66 11.85 -9.62
C LEU A 458 -4.03 12.18 -10.24
N PRO A 459 -4.43 11.61 -11.39
CA PRO A 459 -5.77 11.82 -11.92
C PRO A 459 -6.85 11.16 -11.05
N PHE A 460 -6.53 10.05 -10.36
CA PHE A 460 -7.47 9.38 -9.48
C PHE A 460 -7.79 10.19 -8.23
N LEU A 461 -6.92 11.12 -7.80
CA LEU A 461 -7.22 12.07 -6.72
C LEU A 461 -8.50 12.86 -7.00
N LEU A 462 -8.69 13.34 -8.23
CA LEU A 462 -9.89 14.08 -8.62
C LEU A 462 -11.15 13.20 -8.52
N ILE A 463 -11.02 11.93 -8.93
CA ILE A 463 -12.10 10.95 -8.81
C ILE A 463 -12.43 10.72 -7.34
N PHE A 464 -11.42 10.52 -6.48
CA PHE A 464 -11.61 10.32 -5.06
C PHE A 464 -12.29 11.52 -4.38
N LEU A 465 -11.87 12.75 -4.70
CA LEU A 465 -12.52 13.96 -4.19
C LEU A 465 -14.00 14.04 -4.61
N LEU A 466 -14.32 13.71 -5.87
CA LEU A 466 -15.71 13.64 -6.33
C LEU A 466 -16.49 12.53 -5.61
N GLN A 467 -15.86 11.39 -5.35
CA GLN A 467 -16.50 10.31 -4.58
C GLN A 467 -16.83 10.74 -3.15
N LEU A 468 -15.92 11.47 -2.48
CA LEU A 468 -16.18 12.04 -1.16
C LEU A 468 -17.36 13.02 -1.19
N VAL A 469 -17.41 13.91 -2.18
CA VAL A 469 -18.54 14.86 -2.34
C VAL A 469 -19.86 14.12 -2.57
N GLY A 470 -19.83 13.09 -3.41
CA GLY A 470 -21.00 12.24 -3.68
C GLY A 470 -21.50 11.54 -2.44
N PHE A 471 -20.59 10.88 -1.72
CA PHE A 471 -20.88 10.21 -0.47
C PHE A 471 -21.46 11.17 0.56
N LEU A 472 -20.89 12.37 0.73
CA LEU A 472 -21.44 13.37 1.65
C LEU A 472 -22.87 13.80 1.28
N LYS A 473 -23.17 13.97 -0.02
CA LYS A 473 -24.54 14.27 -0.48
C LYS A 473 -25.52 13.14 -0.17
N GLU A 474 -25.13 11.89 -0.45
CA GLU A 474 -25.92 10.70 -0.13
C GLU A 474 -26.21 10.63 1.38
N PHE A 475 -25.16 10.82 2.17
CA PHE A 475 -25.21 10.69 3.61
C PHE A 475 -26.01 11.79 4.30
N ILE A 476 -25.87 13.05 3.86
CA ILE A 476 -26.69 14.16 4.37
C ILE A 476 -28.15 13.94 4.03
N ARG A 477 -28.46 13.51 2.80
CA ARG A 477 -29.83 13.23 2.38
C ARG A 477 -30.47 12.15 3.25
N ASP A 478 -29.75 11.05 3.50
CA ASP A 478 -30.20 9.94 4.32
C ASP A 478 -30.40 10.27 5.81
N ILE A 479 -29.75 11.33 6.33
CA ILE A 479 -29.97 11.80 7.71
C ILE A 479 -31.15 12.77 7.80
N CYS A 480 -31.40 13.53 6.73
CA CYS A 480 -32.48 14.51 6.69
C CYS A 480 -33.85 13.91 6.36
N ASP A 481 -33.86 12.78 5.63
CA ASP A 481 -35.06 11.97 5.36
C ASP A 481 -35.38 11.04 6.53
#